data_AF-Q5LCZ6-F1
#
_entry.id   AF-Q5LCZ6-F1
#
_cell.length_a   1.000
_cell.length_b   1.000
_cell.length_c   1.000
_cell.angle_alpha   90.00
_cell.angle_beta   90.00
_cell.angle_gamma   90.00
#
_symmetry.space_group_name_H-M   'P 1'
#
loop_
_entity.id
_entity.type
_entity.pdbx_description
1 polymer ?
#
loop_
_entity_poly.entity_id
_entity_poly.type
_entity_poly.pdbx_seq_one_letter_code
_entity_poly.pdbx_strand_id
1 'polypeptide(L)'
;MIFDLLQKRPSEAPVDRGNLEICLPERSIGKSPVTYNYLGLRSQVIISRKIELMMWAELHEYLDEQKHRYGIKYIDGVQFFMRRYGIDSLTEEAFLKHYQRWRAKVRRKEKRSYKKRE
;
A
#
# COMPACT_ATOMS: atom_id res chain seq x y z
N MET A 1 11.15 12.94 -2.21
CA MET A 1 10.12 13.02 -3.27
C MET A 1 10.42 11.99 -4.36
N ILE A 2 9.48 11.67 -5.27
CA ILE A 2 9.70 10.71 -6.37
C ILE A 2 10.93 11.06 -7.22
N PHE A 3 11.24 12.35 -7.37
CA PHE A 3 12.43 12.84 -8.07
C PHE A 3 13.77 12.34 -7.51
N ASP A 4 13.83 11.99 -6.23
CA ASP A 4 15.04 11.45 -5.59
C ASP A 4 15.28 9.99 -6.01
N LEU A 5 14.22 9.32 -6.48
CA LEU A 5 14.26 7.94 -6.98
C LEU A 5 14.55 7.86 -8.48
N LEU A 6 14.52 9.00 -9.18
CA LEU A 6 14.75 9.07 -10.61
C LEU A 6 16.25 9.13 -10.94
N GLN A 7 16.62 8.39 -11.98
CA GLN A 7 17.95 8.39 -12.55
C GLN A 7 17.89 8.62 -14.06
N LYS A 8 19.05 8.92 -14.65
CA LYS A 8 19.18 9.02 -16.10
C LYS A 8 18.88 7.64 -16.70
N ARG A 9 18.07 7.59 -17.77
CA ARG A 9 17.77 6.32 -18.44
C ARG A 9 19.06 5.73 -19.03
N PRO A 10 19.42 4.47 -18.70
CA PRO A 10 20.52 3.77 -19.36
C PRO A 10 20.22 3.61 -20.86
N SER A 11 21.24 3.74 -21.72
CA SER A 11 21.06 3.60 -23.17
C SER A 11 20.55 2.23 -23.60
N GLU A 12 20.85 1.20 -22.81
CA GLU A 12 20.46 -0.20 -23.04
C GLU A 12 19.09 -0.54 -22.40
N ALA A 13 18.48 0.39 -21.67
CA ALA A 13 17.21 0.11 -21.00
C ALA A 13 16.12 -0.17 -22.05
N PRO A 14 15.36 -1.26 -21.90
CA PRO A 14 14.26 -1.56 -22.80
C PRO A 14 13.18 -0.48 -22.69
N VAL A 15 12.29 -0.42 -23.69
CA VAL A 15 11.07 0.38 -23.59
C VAL A 15 10.26 -0.12 -22.38
N ASP A 16 9.88 0.81 -21.50
CA ASP A 16 9.09 0.49 -20.31
C ASP A 16 7.76 -0.17 -20.72
N ARG A 17 7.38 -1.24 -20.02
CA ARG A 17 6.13 -1.97 -20.21
C ARG A 17 5.37 -2.01 -18.90
N GLY A 18 4.05 -1.90 -18.95
CA GLY A 18 3.21 -1.96 -17.75
C GLY A 18 1.81 -1.42 -18.00
N ASN A 19 1.02 -1.36 -16.93
CA ASN A 19 -0.35 -0.83 -16.91
C ASN A 19 -0.45 0.52 -16.15
N LEU A 20 0.68 1.06 -15.70
CA LEU A 20 0.76 2.28 -14.90
C LEU A 20 1.74 3.25 -15.55
N GLU A 21 1.25 4.46 -15.84
CA GLU A 21 2.07 5.59 -16.26
C GLU A 21 2.14 6.62 -15.12
N ILE A 22 3.34 7.14 -14.86
CA ILE A 22 3.55 8.17 -13.85
C ILE A 22 3.93 9.47 -14.57
N CYS A 23 3.03 10.45 -14.54
CA CYS A 23 3.30 11.77 -15.07
C CYS A 23 4.21 12.55 -14.13
N LEU A 24 5.40 12.94 -14.61
CA LEU A 24 6.34 13.77 -13.87
C LEU A 24 6.13 15.24 -14.26
N PRO A 25 5.80 16.14 -13.31
CA PRO A 25 5.66 17.55 -13.63
C PRO A 25 7.02 18.18 -13.94
N GLU A 26 7.02 19.20 -14.80
CA GLU A 26 8.19 20.00 -15.12
C GLU A 26 8.78 20.65 -13.86
N ARG A 27 10.10 20.80 -13.81
CA ARG A 27 10.79 21.34 -12.63
C ARG A 27 11.62 22.56 -12.97
N SER A 28 11.45 23.62 -12.19
CA SER A 28 12.29 24.82 -12.27
C SER A 28 13.70 24.60 -11.71
N ILE A 29 13.87 23.69 -10.75
CA ILE A 29 15.15 23.42 -10.08
C ILE A 29 15.36 21.91 -9.92
N GLY A 30 16.56 21.42 -10.27
CA GLY A 30 17.01 20.04 -10.06
C GLY A 30 17.04 19.21 -11.35
N LYS A 31 16.95 17.88 -11.20
CA LYS A 31 16.94 16.93 -12.32
C LYS A 31 15.73 17.19 -13.23
N SER A 32 15.99 17.48 -14.51
CA SER A 32 14.94 17.60 -15.54
C SER A 32 14.27 16.24 -15.78
N PRO A 33 12.92 16.18 -15.77
CA PRO A 33 12.18 14.95 -16.08
C PRO A 33 12.48 14.42 -17.48
N VAL A 34 12.83 15.27 -18.46
CA VAL A 34 13.16 14.83 -19.83
C VAL A 34 14.38 13.90 -19.84
N THR A 35 15.38 14.18 -19.00
CA THR A 35 16.62 13.37 -18.92
C THR A 35 16.57 12.32 -17.81
N TYR A 36 15.91 12.62 -16.69
CA TYR A 36 15.83 11.77 -15.50
C TYR A 36 14.40 11.30 -15.29
N ASN A 37 13.92 10.39 -16.15
CA ASN A 37 12.59 9.78 -16.10
C ASN A 37 12.61 8.28 -15.79
N TYR A 38 13.77 7.71 -15.46
CA TYR A 38 13.89 6.27 -15.29
C TYR A 38 13.87 5.87 -13.82
N LEU A 39 13.02 4.90 -13.49
CA LEU A 39 12.96 4.24 -12.18
C LEU A 39 13.73 2.92 -12.27
N GLY A 40 14.92 2.88 -11.68
CA GLY A 40 15.67 1.62 -11.54
C GLY A 40 14.97 0.64 -10.60
N LEU A 41 15.42 -0.62 -10.61
CA LEU A 41 14.79 -1.72 -9.84
C LEU A 41 14.59 -1.36 -8.35
N ARG A 42 15.61 -0.79 -7.70
CA ARG A 42 15.52 -0.37 -6.30
C ARG A 42 14.42 0.68 -6.09
N SER A 43 14.33 1.66 -6.98
CA SER A 43 13.34 2.73 -6.93
C SER A 43 11.91 2.18 -7.09
N GLN A 44 11.72 1.23 -8.01
CA GLN A 44 10.44 0.54 -8.20
C GLN A 44 10.01 -0.19 -6.93
N VAL A 45 10.92 -0.94 -6.29
CA VAL A 45 10.62 -1.63 -5.02
C VAL A 45 10.22 -0.66 -3.91
N ILE A 46 10.89 0.50 -3.81
CA ILE A 46 10.55 1.53 -2.82
C ILE A 46 9.14 2.07 -3.07
N ILE A 47 8.81 2.39 -4.33
CA ILE A 47 7.50 2.91 -4.71
C ILE A 47 6.41 1.87 -4.42
N SER A 48 6.59 0.62 -4.85
CA SER A 48 5.62 -0.45 -4.64
C SER A 48 5.33 -0.66 -3.15
N ARG A 49 6.37 -0.69 -2.30
CA ARG A 49 6.20 -0.80 -0.84
C ARG A 49 5.44 0.39 -0.26
N LYS A 50 5.65 1.60 -0.80
CA LYS A 50 4.94 2.80 -0.32
C LYS A 50 3.47 2.77 -0.72
N ILE A 51 3.16 2.37 -1.96
CA ILE A 51 1.79 2.19 -2.44
C ILE A 51 1.08 1.12 -1.60
N GLU A 52 1.73 -0.03 -1.39
CA GLU A 52 1.20 -1.11 -0.57
C GLU A 52 0.90 -0.64 0.86
N LEU A 53 1.82 0.10 1.49
CA LEU A 53 1.61 0.65 2.82
C LEU A 53 0.40 1.60 2.87
N MET A 54 0.24 2.46 1.87
CA MET A 54 -0.91 3.38 1.77
C MET A 54 -2.22 2.62 1.60
N MET A 55 -2.25 1.63 0.71
CA MET A 55 -3.42 0.77 0.49
C MET A 55 -3.82 0.04 1.79
N TRP A 56 -2.85 -0.52 2.52
CA TRP A 56 -3.15 -1.21 3.78
C TRP A 56 -3.67 -0.27 4.85
N ALA A 57 -3.10 0.93 4.99
CA ALA A 57 -3.57 1.92 5.95
C ALA A 57 -5.02 2.32 5.65
N GLU A 58 -5.33 2.60 4.38
CA GLU A 58 -6.69 2.94 3.96
C GLU A 58 -7.66 1.78 4.20
N LEU A 59 -7.27 0.54 3.89
CA LEU A 59 -8.09 -0.64 4.16
C LEU A 59 -8.43 -0.74 5.65
N HIS A 60 -7.47 -0.51 6.55
CA HIS A 60 -7.69 -0.66 7.98
C HIS A 60 -8.75 0.33 8.48
N GLU A 61 -8.60 1.60 8.10
CA GLU A 61 -9.56 2.66 8.42
C GLU A 61 -10.93 2.37 7.82
N TYR A 62 -10.98 1.98 6.54
CA TYR A 62 -12.21 1.64 5.85
C TYR A 62 -12.95 0.50 6.55
N LEU A 63 -12.27 -0.61 6.86
CA LEU A 63 -12.88 -1.77 7.51
C LEU A 63 -13.39 -1.45 8.93
N ASP A 64 -12.68 -0.61 9.66
CA ASP A 64 -13.13 -0.13 10.96
C ASP A 64 -14.38 0.75 10.85
N GLU A 65 -14.43 1.68 9.89
CA GLU A 65 -15.62 2.48 9.65
C GLU A 65 -16.80 1.60 9.24
N GLN A 66 -16.61 0.72 8.25
CA GLN A 66 -17.65 -0.20 7.79
C GLN A 66 -18.23 -1.03 8.94
N LYS A 67 -17.36 -1.54 9.82
CA LYS A 67 -17.80 -2.38 10.92
C LYS A 67 -18.51 -1.61 12.03
N HIS A 68 -17.92 -0.50 12.50
CA HIS A 68 -18.39 0.18 13.71
C HIS A 68 -19.49 1.20 13.44
N ARG A 69 -19.47 1.85 12.26
CA ARG A 69 -20.46 2.86 11.90
C ARG A 69 -21.67 2.24 11.21
N TYR A 70 -21.45 1.28 10.31
CA TYR A 70 -22.51 0.72 9.46
C TYR A 70 -22.85 -0.74 9.80
N GLY A 71 -22.15 -1.37 10.73
CA GLY A 71 -22.43 -2.76 11.16
C GLY A 71 -22.02 -3.84 10.16
N ILE A 72 -21.41 -3.48 9.03
CA ILE A 72 -21.07 -4.37 7.91
C ILE A 72 -20.05 -5.43 8.36
N LYS A 73 -20.15 -6.66 7.83
CA LYS A 73 -19.18 -7.72 8.13
C LYS A 73 -17.85 -7.42 7.43
N TYR A 74 -16.74 -7.81 8.06
CA TYR A 74 -15.42 -7.55 7.48
C TYR A 74 -15.21 -8.16 6.10
N ILE A 75 -15.78 -9.35 5.84
CA ILE A 75 -15.69 -10.00 4.53
C ILE A 75 -16.36 -9.17 3.43
N ASP A 76 -17.57 -8.69 3.68
CA ASP A 76 -18.31 -7.83 2.75
C ASP A 76 -17.57 -6.50 2.54
N GLY A 77 -17.01 -5.92 3.61
CA GLY A 77 -16.16 -4.73 3.52
C GLY A 77 -14.93 -4.96 2.64
N VAL A 78 -14.22 -6.07 2.82
CA VAL A 78 -13.07 -6.42 1.97
C VAL A 78 -13.49 -6.56 0.50
N GLN A 79 -14.61 -7.21 0.23
CA GLN A 79 -15.15 -7.35 -1.13
C GLN A 79 -15.44 -6.00 -1.78
N PHE A 80 -16.09 -5.08 -1.06
CA PHE A 80 -16.34 -3.73 -1.57
C PHE A 80 -15.06 -2.96 -1.83
N PHE A 81 -14.07 -3.06 -0.94
CA PHE A 81 -12.77 -2.41 -1.10
C PHE A 81 -12.04 -2.94 -2.35
N MET A 82 -11.96 -4.26 -2.51
CA MET A 82 -11.34 -4.89 -3.67
C MET A 82 -12.04 -4.49 -4.97
N ARG A 83 -13.38 -4.50 -4.99
CA ARG A 83 -14.16 -4.08 -6.16
C ARG A 83 -13.94 -2.60 -6.50
N ARG A 84 -13.89 -1.73 -5.49
CA ARG A 84 -13.64 -0.29 -5.66
C ARG A 84 -12.30 -0.02 -6.35
N TYR A 85 -11.27 -0.79 -6.00
CA TYR A 85 -9.92 -0.63 -6.54
C TYR A 85 -9.57 -1.59 -7.69
N GLY A 86 -10.52 -2.43 -8.12
CA GLY A 86 -10.28 -3.41 -9.18
C GLY A 86 -9.20 -4.45 -8.84
N ILE A 87 -9.10 -4.85 -7.57
CA ILE A 87 -8.07 -5.79 -7.10
C ILE A 87 -8.52 -7.22 -7.34
N ASP A 88 -7.90 -7.89 -8.30
CA ASP A 88 -8.12 -9.30 -8.67
C ASP A 88 -6.92 -10.21 -8.32
N SER A 89 -5.75 -9.62 -8.12
CA SER A 89 -4.48 -10.32 -7.88
C SER A 89 -4.33 -10.93 -6.47
N LEU A 90 -5.24 -10.61 -5.55
CA LEU A 90 -5.22 -11.06 -4.16
C LEU A 90 -6.60 -11.59 -3.75
N THR A 91 -6.63 -12.50 -2.78
CA THR A 91 -7.88 -13.05 -2.24
C THR A 91 -8.40 -12.23 -1.06
N GLU A 92 -9.71 -12.25 -0.85
CA GLU A 92 -10.36 -11.64 0.32
C GLU A 92 -9.78 -12.16 1.64
N GLU A 93 -9.42 -13.45 1.69
CA GLU A 93 -8.81 -14.08 2.85
C GLU A 93 -7.43 -13.46 3.17
N ALA A 94 -6.64 -13.11 2.15
CA ALA A 94 -5.35 -12.44 2.34
C ALA A 94 -5.53 -11.08 3.04
N PHE A 95 -6.51 -10.30 2.59
CA PHE A 95 -6.88 -9.01 3.20
C PHE A 95 -7.32 -9.18 4.66
N LEU A 96 -8.21 -10.14 4.93
CA LEU A 96 -8.67 -10.42 6.29
C LEU A 96 -7.53 -10.86 7.20
N LYS A 97 -6.66 -11.77 6.76
CA LYS A 97 -5.47 -12.20 7.52
C LYS A 97 -4.56 -11.01 7.83
N HIS A 98 -4.31 -10.16 6.83
CA HIS A 98 -3.50 -8.96 7.03
C HIS A 98 -4.13 -8.02 8.08
N TYR A 99 -5.43 -7.73 7.94
CA TYR A 99 -6.18 -6.90 8.89
C TYR A 99 -6.15 -7.47 10.31
N GLN A 100 -6.38 -8.76 10.51
CA GLN A 100 -6.34 -9.37 11.85
C GLN A 100 -4.94 -9.30 12.48
N ARG A 101 -3.87 -9.50 11.69
CA ARG A 101 -2.49 -9.35 12.17
C ARG A 101 -2.20 -7.92 12.60
N TRP A 102 -2.61 -6.94 11.80
CA TRP A 102 -2.46 -5.53 12.14
C TRP A 102 -3.24 -5.19 13.41
N ARG A 103 -4.52 -5.59 13.49
CA ARG A 103 -5.40 -5.33 14.63
C ARG A 103 -4.85 -5.92 15.92
N ALA A 104 -4.30 -7.13 15.88
CA ALA A 104 -3.66 -7.77 17.04
C ALA A 104 -2.41 -7.02 17.53
N LYS A 105 -1.65 -6.39 16.62
CA LYS A 105 -0.48 -5.56 16.96
C LYS A 105 -0.89 -4.22 17.56
N VAL A 106 -1.86 -3.53 16.93
CA VAL A 106 -2.26 -2.17 17.32
C VAL A 106 -3.14 -2.17 18.56
N ARG A 107 -4.03 -3.15 18.70
CA ARG A 107 -5.00 -3.23 19.83
C ARG A 107 -4.59 -4.23 20.89
N ARG A 108 -3.29 -4.47 21.04
CA ARG A 108 -2.78 -5.45 22.00
C ARG A 108 -3.23 -5.01 23.40
N LYS A 109 -4.22 -5.71 23.97
CA LYS A 109 -4.60 -5.54 25.37
C LYS A 109 -3.42 -6.00 26.22
N GLU A 110 -3.08 -5.26 27.27
CA GLU A 110 -2.15 -5.74 28.28
C GLU A 110 -2.56 -7.17 28.69
N LYS A 111 -1.60 -8.09 28.66
CA LYS A 111 -1.84 -9.46 29.14
C LYS A 111 -2.30 -9.32 30.59
N ARG A 112 -3.55 -9.69 30.88
CA ARG A 112 -4.03 -9.80 32.26
C ARG A 112 -3.06 -10.71 33.01
N SER A 113 -2.33 -10.16 33.98
CA SER A 113 -1.48 -10.94 34.87
C SER A 113 -2.38 -11.93 35.60
N TYR A 114 -2.13 -13.22 35.39
CA TYR A 114 -2.87 -14.27 36.08
C TYR A 114 -2.30 -14.35 37.50
N LYS A 115 -2.92 -13.62 38.45
CA LYS A 115 -2.62 -13.81 39.87
C LYS A 115 -3.19 -15.17 40.28
N LYS A 116 -2.33 -16.19 40.32
CA LYS A 116 -2.65 -17.48 40.94
C LYS A 116 -2.99 -17.17 42.41
N ARG A 117 -4.23 -17.45 42.82
CA ARG A 117 -4.62 -17.37 44.24
C ARG A 117 -3.89 -18.50 44.97
N GLU A 118 -3.14 -18.13 46.00
CA GLU A 118 -2.51 -19.04 46.97
C GLU A 118 -3.56 -19.74 47.82
#